data_AF-A0A2V9VFT9-F1
#
_entry.id   AF-A0A2V9VFT9-F1
#
_cell.length_a   1.000
_cell.length_b   1.000
_cell.length_c   1.000
_cell.angle_alpha   90.00
_cell.angle_beta   90.00
_cell.angle_gamma   90.00
#
_symmetry.space_group_name_H-M   'P 1'
#
loop_
_entity.id
_entity.type
_entity.pdbx_description
1 polymer ?
#
loop_
_entity_poly.entity_id
_entity_poly.type
_entity_poly.pdbx_seq_one_letter_code
_entity_poly.pdbx_strand_id
1 'polypeptide(L)'
;MKCDEIKELMLDAAMSGEGVPGMNEHLLDCPACAGKLQEMRKTMALLDEWQAPEPSPYFDTRLAARMREERAKPERKSWFSWVRMPVLARPADAR
;
A
#
# COMPACT_ATOMS: atom_id res chain seq x y z
N MET A 1 -17.72 5.23 20.94
CA MET A 1 -16.27 5.40 20.67
C MET A 1 -15.71 6.55 21.49
N LYS A 2 -14.42 6.49 21.83
CA LYS A 2 -13.70 7.59 22.48
C LYS A 2 -13.14 8.56 21.44
N CYS A 3 -12.89 9.81 21.82
CA CYS A 3 -12.31 10.81 20.91
C CYS A 3 -10.97 10.37 20.34
N ASP A 4 -10.13 9.67 21.11
CA ASP A 4 -8.81 9.26 20.64
C ASP A 4 -8.90 8.16 19.58
N GLU A 5 -9.85 7.22 19.71
CA GLU A 5 -10.12 6.21 18.69
C GLU A 5 -10.56 6.83 17.37
N ILE A 6 -11.37 7.90 17.42
CA ILE A 6 -11.85 8.63 16.23
C ILE A 6 -10.70 9.37 15.54
N LYS A 7 -9.78 9.97 16.31
CA LYS A 7 -8.65 10.74 15.77
C LYS A 7 -7.69 9.87 14.96
N GLU A 8 -7.45 8.63 15.38
CA GLU A 8 -6.61 7.68 14.64
C GLU A 8 -7.24 7.31 13.29
N LEU A 9 -8.57 7.28 13.19
CA LEU A 9 -9.32 6.87 11.99
C LEU A 9 -9.75 8.05 11.12
N MET A 10 -9.48 9.29 11.57
CA MET A 10 -10.00 10.51 10.96
C MET A 10 -9.42 10.77 9.57
N LEU A 11 -8.13 10.44 9.35
CA LEU A 11 -7.47 10.66 8.06
C LEU A 11 -8.04 9.76 6.98
N ASP A 12 -8.18 8.46 7.27
CA ASP A 12 -8.77 7.50 6.35
C ASP A 12 -10.20 7.90 6.00
N ALA A 13 -11.01 8.29 7.00
CA ALA A 13 -12.38 8.77 6.79
C ALA A 13 -12.45 10.11 6.01
N ALA A 14 -11.40 10.94 6.06
CA ALA A 14 -11.30 12.16 5.26
C ALA A 14 -10.95 11.87 3.80
N MET A 15 -10.16 10.81 3.53
CA MET A 15 -9.75 10.41 2.18
C MET A 15 -10.78 9.53 1.47
N SER A 16 -11.38 8.57 2.17
CA SER A 16 -12.36 7.64 1.59
C SER A 16 -13.76 8.24 1.48
N GLY A 17 -14.06 9.23 2.32
CA GLY A 17 -15.42 9.77 2.50
C GLY A 17 -16.36 8.85 3.28
N GLU A 18 -15.96 7.60 3.53
CA GLU A 18 -16.72 6.61 4.29
C GLU A 18 -16.28 6.62 5.76
N GLY A 19 -17.26 6.77 6.66
CA GLY A 19 -17.02 6.67 8.10
C GLY A 19 -16.94 5.22 8.54
N VAL A 20 -16.07 4.92 9.49
CA VAL A 20 -16.05 3.62 10.18
C VAL A 20 -17.31 3.44 11.05
N PRO A 21 -17.75 2.20 11.33
CA PRO A 21 -18.90 1.94 12.19
C PRO A 21 -18.76 2.63 13.55
N GLY A 22 -19.80 3.31 14.02
CA GLY A 22 -19.81 4.05 15.29
C GLY A 22 -19.16 5.44 15.26
N MET A 23 -18.49 5.81 14.17
CA MET A 23 -17.93 7.16 14.01
C MET A 23 -19.03 8.21 13.84
N ASN A 24 -20.04 7.93 13.01
CA ASN A 24 -21.13 8.89 12.75
C ASN A 24 -21.90 9.26 14.02
N GLU A 25 -22.17 8.28 14.89
CA GLU A 25 -22.81 8.52 16.20
C GLU A 25 -21.96 9.43 17.07
N HIS A 26 -20.65 9.17 17.16
CA HIS A 26 -19.75 10.04 17.90
C HIS A 26 -19.66 11.46 17.32
N LEU A 27 -19.67 11.61 15.99
CA LEU A 27 -19.61 12.92 15.34
C LEU A 27 -20.88 13.75 15.56
N LEU A 28 -22.04 13.11 15.77
CA LEU A 28 -23.27 13.80 16.16
C LEU A 28 -23.18 14.35 17.59
N ASP A 29 -22.55 13.59 18.50
CA ASP A 29 -22.44 13.94 19.91
C ASP A 29 -21.24 14.85 20.24
N CYS A 30 -20.20 14.87 19.40
CA CYS A 30 -18.93 15.56 19.67
C CYS A 30 -18.58 16.59 18.57
N PRO A 31 -18.94 17.88 18.76
CA PRO A 31 -18.72 18.91 17.75
C PRO A 31 -17.24 19.19 17.49
N ALA A 32 -16.35 18.94 18.47
CA ALA A 32 -14.91 19.08 18.30
C ALA A 32 -14.35 18.09 17.26
N CYS A 33 -14.79 16.83 17.31
CA CYS A 33 -14.36 15.82 16.34
C CYS A 33 -14.98 16.06 14.96
N ALA A 34 -16.25 16.48 14.90
CA ALA A 34 -16.91 16.86 13.65
C ALA A 34 -16.22 18.04 12.95
N GLY A 35 -15.87 19.09 13.71
CA GLY A 35 -15.12 20.23 13.20
C GLY A 35 -13.75 19.81 12.64
N LYS A 36 -13.02 18.97 13.38
CA LYS A 36 -11.70 18.48 12.95
C LYS A 36 -11.77 17.65 11.66
N LEU A 37 -12.76 16.76 11.54
CA LEU A 37 -12.96 15.99 10.31
C LEU A 37 -13.30 16.91 9.12
N GLN A 38 -14.09 17.96 9.35
CA GLN A 38 -14.40 18.94 8.31
C GLN A 38 -13.14 19.69 7.85
N GLU A 39 -12.27 20.12 8.76
CA GLU A 39 -10.98 20.72 8.43
C GLU A 39 -10.12 19.79 7.59
N MET A 40 -10.00 18.52 7.99
CA MET A 40 -9.21 17.53 7.24
C MET A 40 -9.75 17.32 5.83
N ARG A 41 -11.07 17.21 5.66
CA ARG A 41 -11.72 17.11 4.35
C ARG A 41 -11.44 18.34 3.46
N LYS A 42 -11.45 19.55 4.02
CA LYS A 42 -11.06 20.76 3.28
C LYS A 42 -9.61 20.69 2.82
N THR A 43 -8.70 20.22 3.68
CA THR A 43 -7.30 20.03 3.30
C THR A 43 -7.15 18.99 2.19
N MET A 44 -7.87 17.87 2.24
CA MET A 44 -7.82 16.86 1.18
C MET A 44 -8.35 17.41 -0.15
N ALA A 45 -9.45 18.17 -0.11
CA ALA A 45 -9.99 18.83 -1.30
C ALA A 45 -8.98 19.81 -1.95
N LEU A 46 -8.17 20.51 -1.14
CA LEU A 46 -7.09 21.35 -1.66
C LEU A 46 -5.95 20.54 -2.30
N LEU A 47 -5.68 19.33 -1.80
CA LEU A 47 -4.69 18.44 -2.40
C LEU A 47 -5.18 17.85 -3.73
N ASP A 48 -6.49 17.65 -3.89
CA ASP A 48 -7.09 17.20 -5.16
C ASP A 48 -6.94 18.24 -6.28
N GLU A 49 -6.79 19.52 -5.94
CA GLU A 49 -6.49 20.60 -6.90
C GLU A 49 -5.04 20.57 -7.40
N TRP A 50 -4.15 19.82 -6.73
CA TRP A 50 -2.75 19.73 -7.14
C TRP A 50 -2.63 19.02 -8.49
N GLN A 51 -2.09 19.73 -9.49
CA GLN A 51 -1.82 19.15 -10.80
C GLN A 51 -0.45 18.46 -10.81
N ALA A 52 -0.43 17.19 -11.22
CA ALA A 52 0.81 16.44 -11.37
C ALA A 52 1.68 17.09 -12.49
N PRO A 53 2.96 17.40 -12.21
CA PRO A 53 3.85 17.92 -13.24
C PRO A 53 4.17 16.81 -14.26
N GLU A 54 4.42 17.21 -15.50
CA GLU A 54 4.90 16.29 -16.54
C GLU A 54 6.20 15.60 -16.09
N PRO A 55 6.31 14.27 -16.26
CA PRO A 55 7.51 13.53 -15.92
C PRO A 55 8.70 14.01 -16.77
N SER A 56 9.91 13.83 -16.26
CA SER A 56 11.12 14.21 -17.01
C SER A 56 11.19 13.47 -18.35
N PRO A 57 11.75 14.05 -19.43
CA PRO A 57 11.77 13.45 -20.77
C PRO A 57 12.36 12.03 -20.87
N TYR A 58 13.18 11.60 -19.89
CA TYR A 58 13.80 10.28 -19.84
C TYR A 58 13.30 9.42 -18.68
N PHE A 59 12.19 9.80 -18.04
CA PHE A 59 11.67 9.08 -16.89
C PHE A 59 11.35 7.63 -17.26
N ASP A 60 10.57 7.41 -18.31
CA ASP A 60 10.14 6.06 -18.73
C ASP A 60 11.31 5.19 -19.18
N THR A 61 12.27 5.76 -19.89
CA THR A 61 13.44 5.01 -20.37
C THR A 61 14.32 4.55 -19.22
N ARG A 62 14.54 5.41 -18.22
CA ARG A 62 15.27 5.08 -16.99
C ARG A 62 14.51 4.09 -16.12
N LEU A 63 13.20 4.26 -15.98
CA LEU A 63 12.35 3.35 -15.24
C LEU A 63 12.38 1.95 -15.86
N ALA A 64 12.20 1.85 -17.18
CA ALA A 64 12.24 0.58 -17.90
C ALA A 64 13.62 -0.10 -17.83
N ALA A 65 14.72 0.66 -17.85
CA ALA A 65 16.05 0.14 -17.62
C ALA A 65 16.18 -0.48 -16.21
N ARG A 66 15.75 0.26 -15.17
CA ARG A 66 15.79 -0.23 -13.78
C ARG A 66 14.91 -1.45 -13.56
N MET A 67 13.72 -1.49 -14.14
CA MET A 67 12.84 -2.66 -14.04
C MET A 67 13.45 -3.90 -14.69
N ARG A 68 14.18 -3.77 -15.81
CA ARG A 68 14.93 -4.88 -16.41
C ARG A 68 16.08 -5.33 -15.53
N GLU A 69 16.83 -4.40 -14.96
CA GLU A 69 17.92 -4.70 -14.02
C GLU A 69 17.40 -5.48 -12.80
N GLU A 70 16.31 -5.03 -12.17
CA GLU A 70 15.70 -5.72 -11.02
C GLU A 70 15.18 -7.12 -11.38
N ARG A 71 14.57 -7.29 -12.56
CA ARG A 71 14.10 -8.60 -13.03
C ARG A 71 15.25 -9.55 -13.41
N ALA A 72 16.38 -9.00 -13.85
CA ALA A 72 17.57 -9.76 -14.19
C ALA A 72 18.41 -10.12 -12.96
N LYS A 73 18.16 -9.51 -11.79
CA LYS A 73 18.78 -9.97 -10.55
C LYS A 73 18.33 -11.40 -10.29
N PRO A 74 19.26 -12.33 -10.01
CA PRO A 74 18.88 -13.67 -9.65
C PRO A 74 17.95 -13.59 -8.45
N GLU A 75 16.87 -14.37 -8.50
CA GLU A 75 15.98 -14.57 -7.36
C GLU A 75 16.86 -14.79 -6.14
N ARG A 76 16.70 -13.94 -5.12
CA ARG A 76 17.51 -13.97 -3.90
C ARG A 76 17.59 -15.42 -3.49
N LYS A 77 18.78 -16.04 -3.57
CA LYS A 77 18.92 -17.48 -3.32
C LYS A 77 18.33 -17.75 -1.96
N SER A 78 17.09 -18.25 -1.94
CA SER A 78 16.41 -18.62 -0.73
C SER A 78 17.30 -19.68 -0.12
N TRP A 79 17.68 -19.51 1.14
CA TRP A 79 18.50 -20.48 1.88
C TRP A 79 17.98 -21.93 1.64
N PHE A 80 16.66 -22.09 1.48
CA PHE A 80 16.01 -23.37 1.22
C PHE A 80 16.22 -23.98 -0.18
N SER A 81 16.86 -23.31 -1.14
CA SER A 81 17.08 -23.87 -2.49
C SER A 81 18.04 -25.06 -2.52
N TRP A 82 18.84 -25.27 -1.46
CA TRP A 82 19.72 -26.43 -1.30
C TRP A 82 18.98 -27.73 -0.97
N VAL A 83 17.73 -27.66 -0.50
CA VAL A 83 16.97 -28.85 -0.05
C VAL A 83 16.30 -29.61 -1.20
N ARG A 84 16.23 -29.04 -2.41
CA ARG A 84 15.70 -29.74 -3.60
C ARG A 84 16.81 -30.44 -4.39
N MET A 85 17.31 -31.54 -3.85
CA MET A 85 18.04 -32.55 -4.62
C MET A 85 17.04 -33.58 -5.18
N PRO A 86 17.00 -33.83 -6.50
CA PRO A 86 16.16 -34.88 -7.06
C PRO A 86 16.82 -36.24 -6.77
N VAL A 87 16.32 -36.94 -5.76
CA VAL A 87 16.49 -38.40 -5.71
C VAL A 87 15.56 -38.98 -6.77
N LEU A 88 16.11 -39.78 -7.68
CA LEU A 88 15.54 -40.84 -8.54
C LEU A 88 16.39 -40.85 -9.84
N ALA A 89 17.06 -41.92 -10.26
CA ALA A 89 16.55 -43.28 -10.35
C ALA A 89 17.65 -44.35 -10.14
N ARG A 90 17.23 -45.43 -9.48
CA ARG A 90 17.92 -46.72 -9.35
C ARG A 90 17.81 -47.46 -10.69
N PRO A 91 18.90 -47.98 -11.29
CA PRO A 91 18.76 -48.94 -12.37
C PRO A 91 18.40 -50.30 -11.76
N ALA A 92 17.18 -50.77 -12.00
CA ALA A 92 16.85 -52.18 -11.98
C ALA A 92 16.62 -52.58 -13.44
N ASP A 93 17.49 -53.40 -14.00
CA ASP A 93 17.11 -54.78 -14.31
C ASP A 93 18.33 -55.59 -14.78
N ALA A 94 18.41 -56.78 -14.19
CA ALA A 94 19.37 -57.82 -14.52
C ALA A 94 18.71 -58.80 -15.51
N ARG A 95 19.48 -59.16 -16.54
CA ARG A 95 19.52 -60.40 -17.33
C ARG A 95 18.25 -61.27 -17.41
#